data_AF-A0A8S0G175-F1
#
_entry.id   AF-A0A8S0G175-F1
#
_cell.length_a   1.000
_cell.length_b   1.000
_cell.length_c   1.000
_cell.angle_alpha   90.00
_cell.angle_beta   90.00
_cell.angle_gamma   90.00
#
_symmetry.space_group_name_H-M   'P 1'
#
loop_
_entity.id
_entity.type
_entity.pdbx_description
1 polymer ?
#
loop_
_entity_poly.entity_id
_entity_poly.type
_entity_poly.pdbx_seq_one_letter_code
_entity_poly.pdbx_strand_id
1 'polypeptide(L)'
;MNQKYMIYMYLLKARTFIALLLVIAFFSVMVPNFLTASNLLIMTQHVAITGLLAIGMTLVILTGGIDLSVGAVVISVSIQSPTKMPIPPRGSAEWLPGLF
;
A
#
# COMPACT_ATOMS: atom_id res chain seq x y z
N MET A 1 -37.45 -23.20 -3.61
CA MET A 1 -36.15 -23.04 -2.90
C MET A 1 -36.41 -22.32 -1.59
N ASN A 2 -35.87 -22.84 -0.48
CA ASN A 2 -36.08 -22.25 0.85
C ASN A 2 -35.47 -20.83 0.91
N GLN A 3 -36.23 -19.84 1.37
CA GLN A 3 -35.86 -18.42 1.33
C GLN A 3 -34.54 -18.12 2.07
N LYS A 4 -34.23 -18.91 3.10
CA LYS A 4 -32.97 -18.84 3.83
C LYS A 4 -31.76 -19.12 2.93
N TYR A 5 -31.82 -20.14 2.07
CA TYR A 5 -30.71 -20.49 1.17
C TYR A 5 -30.48 -19.44 0.08
N MET A 6 -31.55 -18.76 -0.36
CA MET A 6 -31.44 -17.64 -1.28
C MET A 6 -30.67 -16.48 -0.63
N ILE A 7 -30.99 -16.13 0.62
CA ILE A 7 -30.27 -15.09 1.38
C ILE A 7 -28.79 -15.45 1.56
N TYR A 8 -28.47 -16.70 1.91
CA TYR A 8 -27.09 -17.14 2.05
C TYR A 8 -26.33 -17.05 0.73
N MET A 9 -26.97 -17.46 -0.38
CA MET A 9 -26.36 -17.35 -1.71
C MET A 9 -26.01 -15.89 -2.07
N TYR A 10 -26.90 -14.93 -1.78
CA TYR A 10 -26.64 -13.51 -2.03
C TYR A 10 -25.50 -12.96 -1.15
N LEU A 11 -25.46 -13.32 0.14
CA LEU A 11 -24.35 -12.93 1.03
C LEU A 11 -23.01 -13.50 0.53
N LEU A 12 -23.00 -14.77 0.11
CA LEU A 12 -21.79 -15.43 -0.38
C LEU A 12 -21.32 -14.89 -1.74
N LYS A 13 -22.22 -14.31 -2.54
CA LYS A 13 -21.85 -13.62 -3.80
C LYS A 13 -21.31 -12.21 -3.55
N ALA A 14 -21.75 -11.55 -2.48
CA ALA A 14 -21.33 -10.19 -2.10
C ALA A 14 -20.12 -10.14 -1.14
N ARG A 15 -19.41 -11.27 -0.91
CA ARG A 15 -18.30 -11.37 0.07
C ARG A 15 -17.28 -10.25 -0.05
N THR A 16 -16.83 -9.91 -1.25
CA THR A 16 -15.81 -8.86 -1.48
C THR A 16 -16.34 -7.48 -1.11
N PHE A 17 -17.59 -7.17 -1.44
CA PHE A 17 -18.22 -5.90 -1.08
C PHE A 17 -18.46 -5.79 0.42
N ILE A 18 -18.87 -6.89 1.06
CA ILE A 18 -19.03 -6.95 2.52
C ILE A 18 -17.68 -6.74 3.21
N ALA A 19 -16.62 -7.39 2.74
CA ALA A 19 -15.27 -7.20 3.26
C ALA A 19 -14.78 -5.74 3.07
N LEU A 20 -15.02 -5.14 1.90
CA LEU A 20 -14.68 -3.75 1.63
C LEU A 20 -15.39 -2.79 2.60
N LEU A 21 -16.70 -2.96 2.79
CA LEU A 21 -17.46 -2.12 3.72
C LEU A 21 -16.97 -2.25 5.16
N LEU A 22 -16.66 -3.48 5.61
CA LEU A 22 -16.11 -3.70 6.95
C LEU A 22 -14.77 -3.00 7.15
N VAL A 23 -13.88 -3.08 6.17
CA VAL A 23 -12.56 -2.42 6.24
C VAL A 23 -12.71 -0.90 6.27
N ILE A 24 -13.56 -0.33 5.40
CA ILE A 24 -13.83 1.12 5.39
C ILE A 24 -14.39 1.56 6.75
N ALA A 25 -15.35 0.83 7.31
CA ALA A 25 -15.94 1.15 8.61
C ALA A 25 -14.90 1.08 9.73
N PHE A 26 -14.04 0.06 9.75
CA PHE A 26 -12.96 -0.09 10.72
C PHE A 26 -11.99 1.10 10.68
N PHE A 27 -11.46 1.44 9.50
CA PHE A 27 -10.51 2.54 9.35
C PHE A 27 -11.16 3.92 9.57
N SER A 28 -12.45 4.06 9.27
CA SER A 28 -13.20 5.28 9.57
C SER A 28 -13.26 5.60 11.07
N VAL A 29 -13.22 4.58 11.94
CA VAL A 29 -13.25 4.78 13.40
C VAL A 29 -11.84 4.85 13.99
N MET A 30 -10.92 4.01 13.48
CA MET A 30 -9.55 3.93 14.01
C MET A 30 -8.68 5.12 13.61
N VAL A 31 -8.91 5.71 12.43
CA VAL A 31 -8.07 6.77 11.89
C VAL A 31 -8.88 8.08 11.82
N PRO A 32 -8.55 9.09 12.63
CA PRO A 32 -9.19 10.39 12.53
C PRO A 32 -8.90 10.99 11.15
N ASN A 33 -9.91 11.61 10.55
CA ASN A 33 -9.88 12.17 9.20
C ASN A 33 -9.80 11.18 8.04
N PHE A 34 -9.93 9.86 8.27
CA PHE A 34 -9.87 8.86 7.19
C PHE A 34 -10.83 9.16 6.03
N LEU A 35 -12.08 9.52 6.34
CA LEU A 35 -13.13 9.83 5.34
C LEU A 35 -13.15 11.29 4.87
N THR A 36 -12.14 12.10 5.18
CA THR A 36 -12.10 13.47 4.66
C THR A 36 -11.85 13.47 3.15
N ALA A 37 -12.42 14.45 2.45
CA ALA A 37 -12.29 14.56 0.99
C ALA A 37 -10.82 14.63 0.55
N SER A 38 -9.97 15.32 1.31
CA SER A 38 -8.52 15.40 1.05
C SER A 38 -7.85 14.02 1.15
N ASN A 39 -8.11 13.25 2.21
CA ASN A 39 -7.54 11.92 2.37
C ASN A 39 -8.06 10.94 1.31
N LEU A 40 -9.37 10.97 1.00
CA LEU A 40 -9.93 10.15 -0.07
C LEU A 40 -9.30 10.47 -1.44
N LEU A 41 -9.09 11.75 -1.74
CA LEU A 41 -8.47 12.18 -2.98
C LEU A 41 -7.02 11.69 -3.08
N ILE A 42 -6.23 11.87 -2.01
CA ILE A 42 -4.84 11.41 -1.96
C ILE A 42 -4.76 9.88 -2.13
N MET A 43 -5.60 9.14 -1.40
CA MET A 43 -5.61 7.67 -1.48
C MET A 43 -6.05 7.17 -2.86
N THR A 44 -7.08 7.79 -3.44
CA THR A 44 -7.56 7.42 -4.78
C THR A 44 -6.53 7.75 -5.86
N GLN A 45 -5.86 8.90 -5.76
CA GLN A 45 -4.76 9.26 -6.66
C GLN A 45 -3.60 8.27 -6.54
N HIS A 46 -3.24 7.86 -5.32
CA HIS A 46 -2.19 6.87 -5.11
C HIS A 46 -2.51 5.53 -5.78
N VAL A 47 -3.74 5.02 -5.60
CA VAL A 47 -4.19 3.78 -6.25
C VAL A 47 -4.25 3.92 -7.77
N ALA A 48 -4.72 5.06 -8.29
CA ALA A 48 -4.78 5.31 -9.72
C ALA A 48 -3.38 5.35 -10.36
N ILE A 49 -2.43 6.05 -9.74
CA ILE A 49 -1.04 6.15 -10.21
C ILE A 49 -0.39 4.76 -10.20
N THR A 50 -0.45 4.04 -9.08
CA THR A 50 0.16 2.70 -8.96
C THR A 50 -0.51 1.70 -9.90
N GLY A 51 -1.82 1.79 -10.10
CA GLY A 51 -2.57 0.94 -11.04
C GLY A 51 -2.17 1.18 -12.50
N LEU A 52 -2.04 2.45 -12.91
CA LEU A 52 -1.59 2.80 -14.26
C LEU A 52 -0.14 2.35 -14.50
N LEU A 53 0.73 2.52 -13.50
CA LEU A 53 2.11 2.03 -13.54
C LEU A 53 2.15 0.51 -13.65
N ALA A 54 1.33 -0.22 -12.90
CA ALA A 54 1.25 -1.69 -12.97
C ALA A 54 0.81 -2.19 -14.36
N ILE A 55 -0.14 -1.49 -14.99
CA ILE A 55 -0.55 -1.79 -16.37
C ILE A 55 0.62 -1.56 -17.34
N GLY A 56 1.32 -0.43 -17.20
CA GLY A 56 2.52 -0.13 -17.99
C GLY A 56 3.61 -1.20 -17.86
N MET A 57 3.90 -1.64 -16.63
CA MET A 57 4.86 -2.73 -16.38
C MET A 57 4.40 -4.06 -16.98
N THR A 58 3.09 -4.36 -16.93
CA THR A 58 2.54 -5.58 -17.54
C THR A 58 2.77 -5.60 -19.06
N LEU A 59 2.55 -4.47 -19.74
CA LEU A 59 2.80 -4.36 -21.18
C LEU A 59 4.29 -4.49 -21.53
N VAL A 60 5.19 -3.92 -20.72
CA VAL A 60 6.65 -4.00 -20.91
C VAL A 60 7.17 -5.44 -20.76
N ILE A 61 6.64 -6.19 -19.79
CA ILE A 61 6.98 -7.61 -19.61
C ILE A 61 6.54 -8.43 -20.83
N LEU A 62 5.33 -8.16 -21.35
CA LEU A 62 4.78 -8.87 -22.51
C LEU A 62 5.55 -8.60 -23.82
N THR A 63 6.21 -7.45 -23.94
CA THR A 63 7.04 -7.12 -25.11
C THR A 63 8.47 -7.66 -25.03
N GLY A 64 8.80 -8.47 -24.01
CA GLY A 64 10.12 -9.10 -23.83
C GLY A 64 11.16 -8.20 -23.16
N GLY A 65 10.76 -7.02 -22.69
CA GLY A 65 11.61 -6.15 -21.87
C GLY A 65 11.47 -6.50 -20.39
N ILE A 66 12.49 -7.13 -19.80
CA ILE A 66 12.59 -7.22 -18.34
C ILE A 66 13.12 -5.87 -17.85
N ASP A 67 12.26 -4.84 -17.85
CA ASP A 67 12.68 -3.52 -17.38
C ASP A 67 12.79 -3.51 -15.86
N LEU A 68 13.98 -3.85 -15.37
CA LEU A 68 14.37 -3.83 -13.97
C LEU A 68 14.59 -2.40 -13.43
N SER A 69 14.41 -1.35 -14.26
CA SER A 69 14.69 0.04 -13.86
C SER A 69 13.79 0.52 -12.72
N VAL A 70 12.52 0.10 -12.69
CA VAL A 70 11.58 0.55 -11.63
C VAL A 70 11.89 -0.12 -10.29
N GLY A 71 12.40 -1.35 -10.30
CA GLY A 71 12.94 -2.01 -9.11
C GLY A 71 14.20 -1.31 -8.58
N ALA A 72 15.10 -0.87 -9.47
CA ALA A 72 16.30 -0.11 -9.12
C ALA A 72 15.99 1.29 -8.57
N VAL A 73 14.95 1.98 -9.08
CA VAL A 73 14.48 3.28 -8.55
C VAL A 73 13.95 3.13 -7.11
N VAL A 74 13.17 2.09 -6.82
CA VAL A 74 12.66 1.85 -5.45
C VAL A 74 13.80 1.54 -4.48
N ILE A 75 14.79 0.75 -4.91
CA ILE A 75 15.97 0.43 -4.09
C ILE A 75 16.83 1.68 -3.86
N SER A 76 17.06 2.51 -4.88
CA SER A 76 17.87 3.73 -4.74
C SER A 76 17.22 4.77 -3.81
N VAL A 77 15.90 4.95 -3.87
CA VAL A 77 15.17 5.79 -2.91
C VAL A 77 15.24 5.23 -1.48
N SER A 78 15.18 3.91 -1.33
CA SER A 78 15.27 3.23 -0.03
C SER A 78 16.68 3.36 0.59
N ILE A 79 17.74 3.32 -0.22
CA ILE A 79 19.14 3.48 0.21
C ILE A 79 19.47 4.94 0.57
N GLN A 80 18.76 5.94 0.03
CA GLN A 80 19.01 7.35 0.35
C GLN A 80 18.44 7.78 1.73
N SER A 81 17.68 6.90 2.39
CA SER A 81 17.02 7.18 3.66
C SER A 81 17.83 7.06 4.97
N PRO A 82 19.19 6.96 5.03
CA PRO A 82 19.90 6.97 6.31
C PRO A 82 20.58 8.33 6.56
N THR A 83 19.85 9.45 6.61
CA THR A 83 20.51 10.76 6.86
C THR A 83 19.75 11.73 7.76
N LYS A 84 18.96 11.22 8.71
CA LYS A 84 18.69 11.96 9.96
C LYS A 84 19.26 11.29 11.20
N MET A 85 20.31 10.49 11.06
CA MET A 85 21.13 10.11 12.22
C MET A 85 22.26 11.14 12.37
N PRO A 86 22.29 11.92 13.46
CA PRO A 86 23.45 12.72 13.83
C PRO A 86 24.66 11.78 13.93
N ILE A 87 25.75 12.12 13.25
CA ILE A 87 27.00 11.36 13.36
C ILE A 87 27.57 11.65 14.76
N PRO A 88 27.69 10.66 15.66
CA PRO A 88 28.24 10.90 16.98
C PRO A 88 29.74 11.29 16.88
N PRO A 89 30.24 12.13 17.80
CA PRO A 89 31.64 12.55 17.82
C PRO A 89 32.59 11.34 17.89
N ARG A 90 33.69 11.42 17.15
CA ARG A 90 34.68 10.34 17.01
C ARG A 90 35.30 10.00 18.38
N GLY A 91 34.81 8.95 19.03
CA GLY A 91 35.35 8.45 20.30
C GLY A 91 34.33 7.89 21.28
N SER A 92 33.02 8.10 21.09
CA SER A 92 32.01 7.43 21.92
C SER A 92 31.57 6.12 21.26
N ALA A 93 31.63 5.02 22.03
CA ALA A 93 31.27 3.67 21.61
C ALA A 93 29.74 3.48 21.51
N GLU A 94 29.07 4.40 20.80
CA GLU A 94 27.61 4.47 20.69
C GLU A 94 27.11 4.02 19.31
N TRP A 95 27.96 3.39 18.50
CA TRP A 95 27.58 2.91 17.18
C TRP A 95 26.60 1.73 17.31
N LEU A 96 25.31 2.10 17.30
CA LEU A 96 24.10 1.29 17.08
C LEU A 96 23.51 0.57 18.31
N PRO A 97 22.93 1.29 19.29
CA PRO A 97 21.91 0.67 20.14
C PRO A 97 20.64 0.49 19.29
N GLY A 98 20.43 -0.71 18.74
CA GLY A 98 19.13 -1.09 18.15
C GLY A 98 19.12 -1.56 16.70
N LEU A 99 20.22 -2.12 16.18
CA LEU A 99 20.18 -2.92 14.94
C LEU A 99 20.06 -4.44 15.19
N PHE A 100 19.32 -4.82 16.22
CA PHE A 100 18.68 -6.13 16.35
C PHE A 100 17.25 -5.95 16.83
#